data_AF-A0A7K1WSW6-F1
#
_entry.id   AF-A0A7K1WSW6-F1
#
_cell.length_a   1.000
_cell.length_b   1.000
_cell.length_c   1.000
_cell.angle_alpha   90.00
_cell.angle_beta   90.00
_cell.angle_gamma   90.00
#
_symmetry.space_group_name_H-M   'P 1'
#
loop_
_entity.id
_entity.type
_entity.pdbx_description
1 polymer ?
#
loop_
_entity_poly.entity_id
_entity_poly.type
_entity_poly.pdbx_seq_one_letter_code
_entity_poly.pdbx_strand_id
1 'polypeptide(L)'
;MSVLSKIISVFKKKKKEEVKQKEKLPTNNANYEKIAKHEAAHGIVWYLFRQNWIVNQLTIEKENLPYENMNGALHITANFDPKAETSIERTNEIFAIALSGMIGQNLDLVYQEPLLIGKSSNFENIFDMFDISGCGGDFDIVKKYLPFLSEAYNTNEYKFIKFKIFDLINLFQEHSIVRLLHHDLSELLLEKRTLFSEDLIDFFDKYKFSEYISREDLDTNFYYQY
;
A
#
# COMPACT_ATOMS: atom_id res chain seq x y z
N MET A 1 -13.23 -22.94 53.03
CA MET A 1 -12.65 -22.52 51.73
C MET A 1 -12.51 -21.00 51.72
N SER A 2 -11.32 -20.48 51.48
CA SER A 2 -10.98 -19.06 51.58
C SER A 2 -11.57 -18.25 50.42
N VAL A 3 -12.06 -17.03 50.68
CA VAL A 3 -12.59 -16.09 49.68
C VAL A 3 -11.58 -15.82 48.56
N LEU A 4 -10.27 -15.88 48.85
CA LEU A 4 -9.21 -15.74 47.85
C LEU A 4 -9.24 -16.85 46.78
N SER A 5 -9.61 -18.09 47.12
CA SER A 5 -9.59 -19.20 46.15
C SER A 5 -10.74 -19.11 45.14
N LYS A 6 -11.85 -18.45 45.50
CA LYS A 6 -12.96 -18.12 44.59
C LYS A 6 -12.60 -16.98 43.64
N ILE A 7 -11.87 -15.97 44.10
CA ILE A 7 -11.46 -14.84 43.25
C ILE A 7 -10.45 -15.32 42.19
N ILE A 8 -9.46 -16.14 42.56
CA ILE A 8 -8.46 -16.66 41.61
C ILE A 8 -9.10 -17.59 40.57
N SER A 9 -10.14 -18.36 40.92
CA SER A 9 -10.84 -19.21 39.94
C SER A 9 -11.68 -18.41 38.95
N VAL A 10 -12.29 -17.30 39.38
CA VAL A 10 -13.03 -16.37 38.51
C VAL A 10 -12.08 -15.62 37.57
N PHE A 11 -10.90 -15.18 38.04
CA PHE A 11 -9.90 -14.56 37.17
C PHE A 11 -9.28 -15.54 36.18
N LYS A 12 -9.02 -16.81 36.57
CA LYS A 12 -8.58 -17.85 35.64
C LYS A 12 -9.67 -18.24 34.62
N LYS A 13 -10.96 -18.13 34.99
CA LYS A 13 -12.08 -18.33 34.06
C LYS A 13 -12.23 -17.16 33.08
N LYS A 14 -12.14 -15.91 33.55
CA LYS A 14 -12.13 -14.72 32.68
C LYS A 14 -10.94 -14.73 31.70
N LYS A 15 -9.73 -15.08 32.15
CA LYS A 15 -8.55 -15.18 31.27
C LYS A 15 -8.61 -16.36 30.28
N LYS A 16 -9.43 -17.38 30.54
CA LYS A 16 -9.69 -18.49 29.59
C LYS A 16 -10.89 -18.22 28.68
N GLU A 17 -11.83 -17.37 29.08
CA GLU A 17 -12.98 -16.95 28.26
C GLU A 17 -12.69 -15.69 27.40
N GLU A 18 -11.60 -14.97 27.66
CA GLU A 18 -11.04 -13.95 26.73
C GLU A 18 -10.18 -14.57 25.61
N VAL A 19 -9.92 -15.89 25.67
CA VAL A 19 -9.53 -16.69 24.50
C VAL A 19 -10.79 -17.32 23.90
N LYS A 20 -11.83 -16.50 23.70
CA LYS A 20 -12.91 -16.85 22.79
C LYS A 20 -12.35 -16.73 21.38
N GLN A 21 -12.15 -17.89 20.77
CA GLN A 21 -12.24 -18.15 19.34
C GLN A 21 -12.13 -16.87 18.49
N LYS A 22 -10.91 -16.51 18.07
CA LYS A 22 -10.76 -15.85 16.78
C LYS A 22 -11.40 -16.82 15.79
N GLU A 23 -12.67 -16.60 15.45
CA GLU A 23 -13.24 -17.23 14.27
C GLU A 23 -12.23 -16.94 13.15
N LYS A 24 -11.69 -17.99 12.55
CA LYS A 24 -11.00 -17.83 11.27
C LYS A 24 -12.07 -17.30 10.32
N LEU A 25 -12.14 -15.98 10.19
CA LEU A 25 -12.97 -15.31 9.22
C LEU A 25 -12.68 -15.96 7.86
N PRO A 26 -13.74 -16.27 7.08
CA PRO A 26 -13.59 -17.06 5.87
C PRO A 26 -12.56 -16.41 4.96
N THR A 27 -11.57 -17.19 4.56
CA THR A 27 -10.49 -16.85 3.61
C THR A 27 -10.98 -16.48 2.21
N ASN A 28 -12.30 -16.41 1.99
CA ASN A 28 -12.96 -16.26 0.70
C ASN A 28 -13.87 -15.01 0.64
N ASN A 29 -13.52 -13.95 1.38
CA ASN A 29 -14.23 -12.68 1.28
C ASN A 29 -13.53 -11.82 0.22
N ALA A 30 -14.13 -11.70 -0.96
CA ALA A 30 -13.60 -10.93 -2.10
C ALA A 30 -13.17 -9.50 -1.72
N ASN A 31 -13.78 -8.89 -0.68
CA ASN A 31 -13.33 -7.60 -0.16
C ASN A 31 -11.96 -7.67 0.53
N TYR A 32 -11.66 -8.73 1.28
CA TYR A 32 -10.36 -8.88 1.94
C TYR A 32 -9.23 -9.13 0.94
N GLU A 33 -9.49 -9.90 -0.11
CA GLU A 33 -8.53 -10.07 -1.22
C GLU A 33 -8.25 -8.73 -1.88
N LYS A 34 -9.30 -7.96 -2.19
CA LYS A 34 -9.15 -6.61 -2.76
C LYS A 34 -8.31 -5.71 -1.86
N ILE A 35 -8.58 -5.68 -0.55
CA ILE A 35 -7.80 -4.88 0.42
C ILE A 35 -6.35 -5.39 0.48
N ALA A 36 -6.11 -6.71 0.51
CA ALA A 36 -4.75 -7.25 0.51
C ALA A 36 -3.98 -6.85 -0.75
N LYS A 37 -4.61 -6.91 -1.93
CA LYS A 37 -4.01 -6.44 -3.19
C LYS A 37 -3.72 -4.93 -3.14
N HIS A 38 -4.61 -4.14 -2.56
CA HIS A 38 -4.45 -2.69 -2.38
C HIS A 38 -3.23 -2.38 -1.49
N GLU A 39 -3.20 -2.94 -0.28
CA GLU A 39 -2.13 -2.71 0.70
C GLU A 39 -0.78 -3.27 0.24
N ALA A 40 -0.76 -4.43 -0.43
CA ALA A 40 0.47 -4.98 -1.00
C ALA A 40 1.12 -4.02 -2.01
N ALA A 41 0.32 -3.31 -2.82
CA ALA A 41 0.85 -2.33 -3.76
C ALA A 41 1.46 -1.11 -3.04
N HIS A 42 0.85 -0.62 -1.96
CA HIS A 42 1.47 0.39 -1.10
C HIS A 42 2.81 -0.09 -0.54
N GLY A 43 2.85 -1.31 0.01
CA GLY A 43 4.08 -1.88 0.55
C GLY A 43 5.21 -1.97 -0.48
N ILE A 44 4.90 -2.40 -1.71
CA ILE A 44 5.90 -2.51 -2.78
C ILE A 44 6.45 -1.13 -3.17
N VAL A 45 5.56 -0.16 -3.43
CA VAL A 45 5.99 1.18 -3.84
C VAL A 45 6.71 1.90 -2.71
N TRP A 46 6.28 1.73 -1.46
CA TRP A 46 7.02 2.22 -0.30
C TRP A 46 8.45 1.66 -0.24
N TYR A 47 8.65 0.37 -0.52
CA TYR A 47 9.98 -0.25 -0.42
C TYR A 47 11.00 0.35 -1.41
N LEU A 48 10.53 0.93 -2.52
CA LEU A 48 11.37 1.71 -3.45
C LEU A 48 11.99 2.93 -2.75
N PHE A 49 11.26 3.52 -1.79
CA PHE A 49 11.64 4.75 -1.07
C PHE A 49 12.02 4.50 0.40
N ARG A 50 12.31 3.25 0.78
CA ARG A 50 12.55 2.83 2.18
C ARG A 50 13.72 3.52 2.88
N GLN A 51 14.62 4.17 2.13
CA GLN A 51 15.71 4.96 2.72
C GLN A 51 15.17 6.23 3.43
N ASN A 52 14.06 6.77 2.94
CA ASN A 52 13.44 8.00 3.42
C ASN A 52 12.23 7.75 4.31
N TRP A 53 11.63 6.56 4.20
CA TRP A 53 10.39 6.20 4.90
C TRP A 53 10.58 4.90 5.68
N ILE A 54 10.47 4.97 7.00
CA ILE A 54 10.49 3.82 7.90
C ILE A 54 9.09 3.21 7.96
N VAL A 55 8.95 1.93 7.62
CA VAL A 55 7.69 1.21 7.86
C VAL A 55 7.56 0.83 9.32
N ASN A 56 6.34 0.99 9.86
CA ASN A 56 5.95 0.52 11.17
C ASN A 56 5.10 -0.76 11.06
N GLN A 57 4.13 -0.76 10.14
CA GLN A 57 3.30 -1.93 9.84
C GLN A 57 2.58 -1.78 8.48
N LEU A 58 2.18 -2.91 7.92
CA LEU A 58 1.24 -3.03 6.81
C LEU A 58 0.11 -3.96 7.25
N THR A 59 -1.14 -3.52 7.20
CA THR A 59 -2.28 -4.28 7.74
C THR A 59 -3.50 -4.22 6.85
N ILE A 60 -4.29 -5.30 6.87
CA ILE A 60 -5.65 -5.38 6.34
C ILE A 60 -6.70 -5.54 7.46
N GLU A 61 -6.31 -5.30 8.71
CA GLU A 61 -7.20 -5.29 9.87
C GLU A 61 -7.65 -3.87 10.16
N LYS A 62 -8.96 -3.72 10.37
CA LYS A 62 -9.58 -2.45 10.76
C LYS A 62 -9.36 -2.12 12.24
N GLU A 63 -9.25 -3.16 13.06
CA GLU A 63 -8.99 -3.08 14.49
C GLU A 63 -7.62 -2.42 14.65
N ASN A 64 -7.55 -1.22 15.25
CA ASN A 64 -6.35 -0.38 15.45
C ASN A 64 -6.05 0.69 14.38
N LEU A 65 -6.95 0.92 13.41
CA LEU A 65 -6.81 2.06 12.50
C LEU A 65 -7.41 3.35 13.09
N PRO A 66 -6.81 4.53 12.82
CA PRO A 66 -7.25 5.80 13.41
C PRO A 66 -8.63 6.25 12.93
N TYR A 67 -9.12 5.73 11.80
CA TYR A 67 -10.39 6.13 11.21
C TYR A 67 -11.29 4.92 10.95
N GLU A 68 -12.58 5.05 11.32
CA GLU A 68 -13.58 3.98 11.25
C GLU A 68 -13.91 3.51 9.83
N ASN A 69 -13.49 4.22 8.79
CA ASN A 69 -13.71 3.86 7.39
C ASN A 69 -12.51 3.16 6.74
N MET A 70 -11.36 3.12 7.41
CA MET A 70 -10.21 2.39 6.89
C MET A 70 -10.41 0.89 7.07
N ASN A 71 -10.04 0.12 6.04
CA ASN A 71 -10.11 -1.34 6.06
C ASN A 71 -8.72 -2.00 5.93
N GLY A 72 -7.69 -1.18 5.78
CA GLY A 72 -6.28 -1.53 5.72
C GLY A 72 -5.45 -0.24 5.82
N ALA A 73 -4.15 -0.39 6.08
CA ALA A 73 -3.23 0.73 6.06
C ALA A 73 -1.77 0.29 5.96
N LEU A 74 -0.99 1.08 5.22
CA LEU A 74 0.45 1.20 5.38
C LEU A 74 0.77 2.31 6.40
N HIS A 75 1.36 1.95 7.54
CA HIS A 75 1.85 2.91 8.52
C HIS A 75 3.35 3.12 8.33
N ILE A 76 3.73 4.33 7.92
CA ILE A 76 5.12 4.74 7.70
C ILE A 76 5.41 6.06 8.43
N THR A 77 6.68 6.26 8.76
CA THR A 77 7.22 7.48 9.37
C THR A 77 8.39 7.99 8.54
N ALA A 78 8.54 9.31 8.45
CA ALA A 78 9.69 9.90 7.77
C ALA A 78 10.98 9.64 8.56
N ASN A 79 12.06 9.30 7.85
CA ASN A 79 13.43 9.20 8.38
C ASN A 79 14.21 10.52 8.21
N PHE A 80 13.49 11.61 7.98
CA PHE A 80 13.99 12.97 7.76
C PHE A 80 13.11 13.93 8.55
N ASP A 81 13.55 15.18 8.78
CA ASP A 81 12.69 16.17 9.42
C ASP A 81 11.66 16.70 8.42
N PRO A 82 10.36 16.38 8.55
CA PRO A 82 9.36 16.81 7.56
C PRO A 82 9.19 18.33 7.52
N LYS A 83 9.56 19.06 8.59
CA LYS A 83 9.46 20.52 8.61
C LYS A 83 10.63 21.20 7.89
N ALA A 84 11.78 20.55 7.82
CA ALA A 84 12.98 21.10 7.21
C ALA A 84 13.26 20.55 5.81
N GLU A 85 12.81 19.33 5.51
CA GLU A 85 13.28 18.55 4.35
C GLU A 85 12.15 18.04 3.43
N THR A 86 10.90 18.48 3.62
CA THR A 86 9.84 18.12 2.65
C THR A 86 10.09 18.82 1.32
N SER A 87 10.69 18.08 0.39
CA SER A 87 11.00 18.53 -0.97
C SER A 87 9.95 18.07 -1.98
N ILE A 88 10.09 18.52 -3.24
CA ILE A 88 9.27 18.06 -4.38
C ILE A 88 9.41 16.54 -4.54
N GLU A 89 10.62 16.01 -4.38
CA GLU A 89 10.93 14.59 -4.43
C GLU A 89 10.16 13.82 -3.34
N ARG A 90 10.23 14.26 -2.08
CA ARG A 90 9.49 13.62 -0.97
C ARG A 90 7.97 13.66 -1.19
N THR A 91 7.49 14.76 -1.75
CA THR A 91 6.07 14.92 -2.06
C THR A 91 5.63 13.98 -3.18
N ASN A 92 6.49 13.77 -4.18
CA ASN A 92 6.25 12.84 -5.27
C ASN A 92 6.26 11.37 -4.79
N GLU A 93 7.13 11.01 -3.84
CA GLU A 93 7.10 9.69 -3.19
C GLU A 93 5.78 9.43 -2.47
N ILE A 94 5.33 10.38 -1.63
CA ILE A 94 4.03 10.28 -0.93
C ILE A 94 2.91 10.08 -1.94
N PHE A 95 2.95 10.83 -3.03
CA PHE A 95 1.95 10.77 -4.09
C PHE A 95 1.94 9.41 -4.80
N ALA A 96 3.11 8.87 -5.14
CA ALA A 96 3.27 7.57 -5.76
C ALA A 96 2.79 6.44 -4.83
N ILE A 97 3.16 6.48 -3.55
CA ILE A 97 2.67 5.53 -2.54
C ILE A 97 1.15 5.63 -2.43
N ALA A 98 0.56 6.82 -2.33
CA ALA A 98 -0.89 6.95 -2.18
C ALA A 98 -1.65 6.38 -3.41
N LEU A 99 -1.19 6.64 -4.63
CA LEU A 99 -1.88 6.13 -5.83
C LEU A 99 -1.70 4.62 -6.07
N SER A 100 -0.68 3.99 -5.49
CA SER A 100 -0.36 2.59 -5.81
C SER A 100 -1.45 1.61 -5.39
N GLY A 101 -2.19 1.88 -4.31
CA GLY A 101 -3.26 1.01 -3.82
C GLY A 101 -4.37 0.81 -4.86
N MET A 102 -4.76 1.88 -5.56
CA MET A 102 -5.72 1.81 -6.67
C MET A 102 -5.23 0.90 -7.80
N ILE A 103 -3.93 0.93 -8.11
CA ILE A 103 -3.35 0.07 -9.15
C ILE A 103 -3.34 -1.39 -8.67
N GLY A 104 -2.91 -1.62 -7.43
CA GLY A 104 -2.88 -2.93 -6.78
C GLY A 104 -4.22 -3.66 -6.81
N GLN A 105 -5.30 -2.97 -6.42
CA GLN A 105 -6.62 -3.59 -6.37
C GLN A 105 -7.22 -3.88 -7.77
N ASN A 106 -6.69 -3.24 -8.81
CA ASN A 106 -7.11 -3.41 -10.21
C ASN A 106 -6.11 -4.22 -11.04
N LEU A 107 -5.21 -4.99 -10.42
CA LEU A 107 -4.14 -5.64 -11.16
C LEU A 107 -4.59 -6.66 -12.20
N ASP A 108 -5.77 -7.24 -12.05
CA ASP A 108 -6.32 -8.15 -13.07
C ASP A 108 -6.51 -7.39 -14.40
N LEU A 109 -7.03 -6.15 -14.36
CA LEU A 109 -7.10 -5.26 -15.52
C LEU A 109 -5.68 -4.91 -16.02
N VAL A 110 -4.80 -4.51 -15.09
CA VAL A 110 -3.41 -4.12 -15.43
C VAL A 110 -2.68 -5.27 -16.12
N TYR A 111 -2.84 -6.53 -15.72
CA TYR A 111 -2.14 -7.64 -16.35
C TYR A 111 -2.80 -8.17 -17.62
N GLN A 112 -4.14 -8.13 -17.70
CA GLN A 112 -4.87 -8.63 -18.87
C GLN A 112 -4.84 -7.68 -20.06
N GLU A 113 -4.49 -6.41 -19.84
CA GLU A 113 -4.45 -5.38 -20.88
C GLU A 113 -3.04 -4.81 -21.11
N PRO A 114 -2.15 -5.50 -21.86
CA PRO A 114 -0.79 -5.01 -22.14
C PRO A 114 -0.72 -3.63 -22.83
N LEU A 115 -1.79 -3.20 -23.49
CA LEU A 115 -1.89 -1.88 -24.13
C LEU A 115 -2.71 -0.87 -23.31
N LEU A 116 -2.86 -1.09 -21.99
CA LEU A 116 -3.69 -0.27 -21.11
C LEU A 116 -3.30 1.22 -21.17
N ILE A 117 -2.00 1.55 -21.23
CA ILE A 117 -1.50 2.93 -21.36
C ILE A 117 -1.92 3.57 -22.69
N GLY A 118 -1.82 2.81 -23.79
CA GLY A 118 -2.29 3.27 -25.10
C GLY A 118 -3.80 3.51 -25.13
N LYS A 119 -4.58 2.65 -24.47
CA LYS A 119 -6.04 2.80 -24.35
C LYS A 119 -6.41 4.00 -23.46
N SER A 120 -5.78 4.14 -22.30
CA SER A 120 -6.05 5.20 -21.31
C SER A 120 -5.67 6.60 -21.80
N SER A 121 -4.80 6.69 -22.81
CA SER A 121 -4.49 7.96 -23.48
C SER A 121 -5.74 8.64 -24.07
N ASN A 122 -6.76 7.87 -24.45
CA ASN A 122 -8.01 8.35 -25.06
C ASN A 122 -9.17 8.58 -24.06
N PHE A 123 -8.99 8.28 -22.78
CA PHE A 123 -10.04 8.51 -21.78
C PHE A 123 -10.03 9.97 -21.31
N GLU A 124 -11.22 10.55 -21.20
CA GLU A 124 -11.42 11.90 -20.66
C GLU A 124 -11.10 11.94 -19.16
N ASN A 125 -11.48 10.89 -18.42
CA ASN A 125 -11.09 10.68 -17.02
C ASN A 125 -10.48 9.29 -16.84
N ILE A 126 -9.19 9.24 -16.48
CA ILE A 126 -8.46 7.98 -16.30
C ILE A 126 -9.03 7.13 -15.15
N PHE A 127 -9.65 7.74 -14.15
CA PHE A 127 -10.25 7.02 -13.02
C PHE A 127 -11.45 6.16 -13.40
N ASP A 128 -12.14 6.47 -14.51
CA ASP A 128 -13.30 5.70 -14.98
C ASP A 128 -12.92 4.28 -15.43
N MET A 129 -11.62 4.02 -15.63
CA MET A 129 -11.10 2.71 -16.00
C MET A 129 -10.87 1.78 -14.81
N PHE A 130 -10.82 2.33 -13.59
CA PHE A 130 -10.43 1.60 -12.39
C PHE A 130 -11.60 1.51 -11.42
N ASP A 131 -11.70 0.39 -10.70
CA ASP A 131 -12.46 0.38 -9.46
C ASP A 131 -11.74 1.28 -8.47
N ILE A 132 -12.35 2.40 -8.08
CA ILE A 132 -11.82 3.36 -7.11
C ILE A 132 -12.49 3.24 -5.73
N SER A 133 -13.39 2.27 -5.55
CA SER A 133 -14.05 2.09 -4.27
C SER A 133 -13.03 1.68 -3.20
N GLY A 134 -13.02 2.41 -2.09
CA GLY A 134 -12.07 2.22 -0.98
C GLY A 134 -10.84 3.14 -1.02
N CYS A 135 -10.56 3.86 -2.10
CA CYS A 135 -9.34 4.70 -2.23
C CYS A 135 -9.51 6.15 -1.72
N GLY A 136 -10.55 6.44 -0.93
CA GLY A 136 -10.89 7.83 -0.54
C GLY A 136 -9.78 8.52 0.26
N GLY A 137 -9.19 7.80 1.24
CA GLY A 137 -8.09 8.35 2.04
C GLY A 137 -6.84 8.64 1.22
N ASP A 138 -6.54 7.78 0.24
CA ASP A 138 -5.42 7.99 -0.69
C ASP A 138 -5.65 9.21 -1.58
N PHE A 139 -6.88 9.39 -2.06
CA PHE A 139 -7.26 10.56 -2.87
C PHE A 139 -7.22 11.87 -2.07
N ASP A 140 -7.53 11.84 -0.78
CA ASP A 140 -7.35 13.00 0.09
C ASP A 140 -5.86 13.38 0.22
N ILE A 141 -4.97 12.39 0.34
CA ILE A 141 -3.52 12.61 0.33
C ILE A 141 -3.06 13.18 -1.03
N VAL A 142 -3.47 12.56 -2.14
CA VAL A 142 -3.18 13.00 -3.51
C VAL A 142 -3.60 14.45 -3.69
N LYS A 143 -4.85 14.79 -3.36
CA LYS A 143 -5.41 16.15 -3.51
C LYS A 143 -4.65 17.19 -2.69
N LYS A 144 -4.15 16.82 -1.50
CA LYS A 144 -3.36 17.71 -0.64
C LYS A 144 -2.05 18.13 -1.30
N TYR A 145 -1.38 17.22 -2.01
CA TYR A 145 -0.03 17.43 -2.54
C TYR A 145 0.00 17.78 -4.04
N LEU A 146 -1.08 17.48 -4.76
CA LEU A 146 -1.18 17.68 -6.21
C LEU A 146 -0.87 19.11 -6.69
N PRO A 147 -1.35 20.19 -6.04
CA PRO A 147 -1.05 21.55 -6.52
C PRO A 147 0.45 21.86 -6.50
N PHE A 148 1.15 21.43 -5.43
CA PHE A 148 2.58 21.65 -5.27
C PHE A 148 3.40 20.91 -6.33
N LEU A 149 3.05 19.65 -6.61
CA LEU A 149 3.72 18.87 -7.65
C LEU A 149 3.44 19.44 -9.05
N SER A 150 2.20 19.84 -9.32
CA SER A 150 1.82 20.37 -10.63
C SER A 150 2.55 21.68 -10.96
N GLU A 151 2.67 22.57 -9.97
CA GLU A 151 3.47 23.79 -10.08
C GLU A 151 4.95 23.48 -10.29
N ALA A 152 5.53 22.60 -9.46
CA ALA A 152 6.94 22.23 -9.52
C ALA A 152 7.37 21.63 -10.87
N TYR A 153 6.52 20.78 -11.45
CA TYR A 153 6.77 20.14 -12.75
C TYR A 153 6.19 20.92 -13.94
N ASN A 154 5.70 22.14 -13.73
CA ASN A 154 5.12 23.02 -14.76
C ASN A 154 4.10 22.28 -15.66
N THR A 155 3.21 21.51 -15.04
CA THR A 155 2.18 20.72 -15.71
C THR A 155 0.83 20.94 -15.06
N ASN A 156 -0.25 20.57 -15.74
CA ASN A 156 -1.56 20.64 -15.10
C ASN A 156 -1.79 19.40 -14.21
N GLU A 157 -2.59 19.58 -13.17
CA GLU A 157 -2.87 18.57 -12.15
C GLU A 157 -3.36 17.23 -12.73
N TYR A 158 -4.27 17.30 -13.70
CA TYR A 158 -4.81 16.11 -14.34
C TYR A 158 -3.72 15.32 -15.10
N LYS A 159 -2.88 16.02 -15.88
CA LYS A 159 -1.75 15.41 -16.59
C LYS A 159 -0.79 14.77 -15.60
N PHE A 160 -0.45 15.46 -14.50
CA PHE A 160 0.45 14.91 -13.49
C PHE A 160 -0.07 13.59 -12.91
N ILE A 161 -1.34 13.56 -12.46
CA ILE A 161 -2.00 12.32 -12.01
C ILE A 161 -1.90 11.23 -13.07
N LYS A 162 -2.25 11.56 -14.33
CA LYS A 162 -2.29 10.61 -15.44
C LYS A 162 -0.92 9.97 -15.67
N PHE A 163 0.14 10.77 -15.69
CA PHE A 163 1.50 10.26 -15.86
C PHE A 163 1.96 9.41 -14.69
N LYS A 164 1.65 9.80 -13.44
CA LYS A 164 1.96 8.95 -12.28
C LYS A 164 1.22 7.61 -12.32
N ILE A 165 -0.03 7.59 -12.78
CA ILE A 165 -0.76 6.33 -13.00
C ILE A 165 -0.06 5.49 -14.07
N PHE A 166 0.46 6.09 -15.14
CA PHE A 166 1.20 5.36 -16.17
C PHE A 166 2.49 4.75 -15.64
N ASP A 167 3.25 5.49 -14.82
CA ASP A 167 4.47 4.96 -14.19
C ASP A 167 4.16 3.78 -13.27
N LEU A 168 3.07 3.86 -12.50
CA LEU A 168 2.63 2.73 -11.67
C LEU A 168 2.19 1.54 -12.53
N ILE A 169 1.40 1.75 -13.59
CA ILE A 169 0.99 0.68 -14.50
C ILE A 169 2.23 0.01 -15.10
N ASN A 170 3.21 0.78 -15.59
CA ASN A 170 4.47 0.27 -16.11
C ASN A 170 5.25 -0.51 -15.05
N LEU A 171 5.34 -0.01 -13.81
CA LEU A 171 6.02 -0.71 -12.72
C LEU A 171 5.45 -2.13 -12.53
N PHE A 172 4.13 -2.25 -12.46
CA PHE A 172 3.47 -3.54 -12.26
C PHE A 172 3.45 -4.39 -13.54
N GLN A 173 3.35 -3.80 -14.72
CA GLN A 173 3.36 -4.55 -15.98
C GLN A 173 4.77 -5.03 -16.36
N GLU A 174 5.76 -4.16 -16.46
CA GLU A 174 7.02 -4.50 -17.12
C GLU A 174 7.95 -5.36 -16.24
N HIS A 175 7.77 -5.36 -14.92
CA HIS A 175 8.66 -6.05 -14.00
C HIS A 175 8.03 -7.30 -13.39
N SER A 176 8.41 -8.47 -13.91
CA SER A 176 7.90 -9.76 -13.44
C SER A 176 8.11 -10.01 -11.94
N ILE A 177 9.21 -9.50 -11.36
CA ILE A 177 9.46 -9.60 -9.92
C ILE A 177 8.43 -8.80 -9.11
N VAL A 178 7.99 -7.64 -9.61
CA VAL A 178 6.97 -6.81 -8.95
C VAL A 178 5.64 -7.55 -8.94
N ARG A 179 5.30 -8.22 -10.04
CA ARG A 179 4.09 -9.06 -10.11
C ARG A 179 4.12 -10.20 -9.11
N LEU A 180 5.26 -10.89 -9.01
CA LEU A 180 5.47 -11.98 -8.05
C LEU A 180 5.36 -11.47 -6.61
N LEU A 181 6.06 -10.37 -6.29
CA LEU A 181 6.00 -9.73 -4.98
C LEU A 181 4.58 -9.32 -4.61
N HIS A 182 3.82 -8.77 -5.56
CA HIS A 182 2.45 -8.36 -5.32
C HIS A 182 1.56 -9.55 -4.96
N HIS A 183 1.63 -10.62 -5.74
CA HIS A 183 0.88 -11.85 -5.48
C HIS A 183 1.25 -12.42 -4.09
N ASP A 184 2.54 -12.65 -3.85
CA ASP A 184 3.01 -13.32 -2.63
C ASP A 184 2.80 -12.44 -1.37
N LEU A 185 2.92 -11.12 -1.48
CA LEU A 185 2.64 -10.20 -0.38
C LEU A 185 1.14 -10.13 -0.07
N SER A 186 0.29 -10.17 -1.10
CA SER A 186 -1.17 -10.20 -0.92
C SER A 186 -1.61 -11.48 -0.19
N GLU A 187 -1.08 -12.64 -0.60
CA GLU A 187 -1.34 -13.92 0.07
C GLU A 187 -0.83 -13.91 1.53
N LEU A 188 0.37 -13.37 1.75
CA LEU A 188 0.93 -13.24 3.08
C LEU A 188 0.08 -12.32 3.99
N LEU A 189 -0.45 -11.22 3.45
CA LEU A 189 -1.39 -10.36 4.16
C LEU A 189 -2.70 -11.06 4.46
N LEU A 190 -3.21 -11.90 3.56
CA LEU A 190 -4.41 -12.70 3.83
C LEU A 190 -4.18 -13.73 4.94
N GLU A 191 -2.98 -14.30 5.03
CA GLU A 191 -2.60 -15.24 6.08
C GLU A 191 -2.37 -14.55 7.43
N LYS A 192 -1.48 -13.56 7.47
CA LYS A 192 -1.00 -12.91 8.70
C LYS A 192 -1.86 -11.73 9.15
N ARG A 193 -2.64 -11.13 8.25
CA ARG A 193 -3.47 -9.93 8.42
C ARG A 193 -2.71 -8.63 8.69
N THR A 194 -1.66 -8.71 9.50
CA THR A 194 -0.78 -7.60 9.82
C THR A 194 0.67 -8.06 9.70
N LEU A 195 1.50 -7.28 9.01
CA LEU A 195 2.95 -7.43 8.93
C LEU A 195 3.60 -6.25 9.64
N PHE A 196 4.41 -6.54 10.65
CA PHE A 196 5.25 -5.52 11.28
C PHE A 196 6.51 -5.28 10.46
N SER A 197 7.27 -4.25 10.81
CA SER A 197 8.46 -3.83 10.05
C SER A 197 9.41 -4.96 9.69
N GLU A 198 9.76 -5.82 10.66
CA GLU A 198 10.70 -6.93 10.45
C GLU A 198 10.13 -7.95 9.45
N ASP A 199 8.89 -8.40 9.62
CA ASP A 199 8.22 -9.32 8.70
C ASP A 199 8.16 -8.78 7.26
N LEU A 200 7.91 -7.48 7.10
CA LEU A 200 7.80 -6.86 5.79
C LEU A 200 9.18 -6.71 5.12
N ILE A 201 10.21 -6.33 5.87
CA ILE A 201 11.58 -6.24 5.35
C ILE A 201 12.09 -7.64 4.97
N ASP A 202 11.92 -8.63 5.85
CA ASP A 202 12.30 -10.03 5.58
C ASP A 202 11.62 -10.58 4.33
N PHE A 203 10.35 -10.20 4.12
CA PHE A 203 9.63 -10.54 2.89
C PHE A 203 10.39 -10.02 1.66
N PHE A 204 10.73 -8.75 1.58
CA PHE A 204 11.42 -8.20 0.40
C PHE A 204 12.87 -8.72 0.25
N ASP A 205 13.56 -8.96 1.36
CA ASP A 205 14.93 -9.48 1.38
C ASP A 205 14.99 -10.93 0.86
N LYS A 206 13.97 -11.75 1.13
CA LYS A 206 13.82 -13.11 0.55
C LYS A 206 13.85 -13.09 -0.98
N TYR A 207 13.28 -12.07 -1.62
CA TYR A 207 13.29 -11.91 -3.09
C TYR A 207 14.49 -11.10 -3.58
N LYS A 208 15.38 -10.67 -2.69
CA LYS A 208 16.50 -9.77 -2.98
C LYS A 208 16.04 -8.50 -3.70
N PHE A 209 14.89 -7.97 -3.32
CA PHE A 209 14.26 -6.88 -4.07
C PHE A 209 15.11 -5.61 -4.07
N SER A 210 15.90 -5.36 -3.02
CA SER A 210 16.89 -4.28 -3.03
C SER A 210 17.91 -4.41 -4.17
N GLU A 211 18.44 -5.61 -4.44
CA GLU A 211 19.41 -5.82 -5.52
C GLU A 211 18.76 -5.56 -6.88
N TYR A 212 17.49 -5.96 -7.03
CA TYR A 212 16.71 -5.71 -8.24
C TYR A 212 16.47 -4.20 -8.47
N ILE A 213 16.03 -3.47 -7.44
CA ILE A 213 15.81 -2.02 -7.51
C ILE A 213 17.08 -1.31 -7.99
N SER A 214 18.24 -1.64 -7.41
CA SER A 214 19.52 -1.03 -7.81
C SER A 214 19.96 -1.41 -9.22
N ARG A 215 19.63 -2.62 -9.69
CA ARG A 215 20.01 -3.07 -11.04
C ARG A 215 19.16 -2.44 -12.14
N GLU A 216 17.85 -2.34 -11.90
CA GLU A 216 16.88 -1.83 -12.87
C GLU A 216 16.57 -0.33 -12.70
N ASP A 217 17.18 0.32 -11.69
CA ASP A 217 16.97 1.74 -11.37
C ASP A 217 15.48 2.10 -11.20
N LEU A 218 14.75 1.25 -10.46
CA LEU A 218 13.28 1.31 -10.43
C LEU A 218 12.71 2.60 -9.82
N ASP A 219 13.39 3.17 -8.83
CA ASP A 219 12.92 4.35 -8.10
C ASP A 219 13.05 5.63 -8.93
N THR A 220 14.10 5.76 -9.75
CA THR A 220 14.30 6.92 -10.63
C THR A 220 13.19 7.08 -11.68
N ASN A 221 12.59 5.97 -12.13
CA ASN A 221 11.47 5.98 -13.07
C ASN A 221 10.23 6.70 -12.50
N PHE A 222 10.08 6.80 -11.16
CA PHE A 222 8.99 7.57 -10.54
C PHE A 222 9.24 9.08 -10.51
N TYR A 223 10.47 9.54 -10.74
CA TYR A 223 10.84 10.96 -10.69
C TYR A 223 10.73 11.71 -12.02
N TYR A 224 10.07 11.08 -13.01
CA TYR A 224 9.59 11.68 -14.26
C TYR A 224 10.65 11.79 -15.37
N GLN A 225 10.37 11.17 -16.52
CA GLN A 225 10.95 11.52 -17.82
C GLN A 225 9.78 11.84 -18.76
N TYR A 226 9.67 13.09 -19.22
CA TYR A 226 9.20 13.59 -20.52
C TYR A 226 8.89 15.09 -20.43
#